data_AF-A0A7L0NW81-F1
#
_entry.id   AF-A0A7L0NW81-F1
#
_cell.length_a   1.000
_cell.length_b   1.000
_cell.length_c   1.000
_cell.angle_alpha   90.00
_cell.angle_beta   90.00
_cell.angle_gamma   90.00
#
_symmetry.space_group_name_H-M   'P 1'
#
loop_
_entity.id
_entity.type
_entity.pdbx_description
1 polymer ?
#
loop_
_entity_poly.entity_id
_entity_poly.type
_entity_poly.pdbx_seq_one_letter_code
_entity_poly.pdbx_strand_id
1 'polypeptide(L)'
;PFPLSGQAIWPSGTECIAKYNFHGTAEQDLPFSKGDVLTIVAVTKDPNWYKAKNKVGREGIIPANYVQKREGVKAGIKLSLMPWFHGKITREQAERLLYPPETGLFLVRESTNYPGDYTLCVSCEGKVEHYRIIYSSSKLSIDEEVYFENLMQLVEHYTTDADGLCTRLIKPKVMEGTVAAQDEFSRSGWALNMKDLKLLQIIGKGEFGDVMLGDYRGNKVAVKCIKNDATAQAFLAEASVMTQLRHSNLVQLLGVIVEEKGGLYIVTEYMAKGSLVDYLRSRGRSVLGADCLLKFSLDVCEAMEYLEANNFVHRDLAARNVLVSEDNIAKVSDFGLTKEASSTQDTGKLPVKWTAPEALREKKFSTKSDVWSFGILLWEIYSFGRVPYPRIPLKDVVPRVEKGYKMDAPDGCPAVVYEVMKKCWTLDPGHRPSFHQLREQLVHIKEKELYL
;
A
#
# COMPACT_ATOMS: atom_id res chain seq x y z
N PRO A 1 17.58 -32.87 -11.63
CA PRO A 1 16.59 -31.77 -11.71
C PRO A 1 15.43 -32.19 -12.61
N PHE A 2 14.28 -32.51 -12.01
CA PHE A 2 13.07 -32.87 -12.75
C PHE A 2 12.57 -31.66 -13.58
N PRO A 3 12.07 -31.87 -14.81
CA PRO A 3 11.46 -30.81 -15.58
C PRO A 3 10.18 -30.34 -14.88
N LEU A 4 9.99 -29.02 -14.81
CA LEU A 4 8.78 -28.34 -14.32
C LEU A 4 7.62 -28.59 -15.31
N SER A 5 7.10 -29.81 -15.32
CA SER A 5 5.87 -30.15 -16.04
C SER A 5 4.68 -29.59 -15.26
N GLY A 6 4.16 -28.43 -15.71
CA GLY A 6 2.92 -27.84 -15.16
C GLY A 6 2.93 -26.33 -14.91
N GLN A 7 4.05 -25.62 -15.14
CA GLN A 7 4.05 -24.16 -14.98
C GLN A 7 3.40 -23.48 -16.19
N ALA A 8 2.30 -22.76 -15.96
CA ALA A 8 1.67 -21.92 -16.98
C ALA A 8 2.68 -20.89 -17.51
N ILE A 9 2.80 -20.78 -18.83
CA ILE A 9 3.72 -19.87 -19.51
C ILE A 9 3.44 -18.43 -19.10
N TRP A 10 4.48 -17.66 -18.74
CA TRP A 10 4.32 -16.25 -18.38
C TRP A 10 4.06 -15.37 -19.61
N PRO A 11 2.99 -14.55 -19.61
CA PRO A 11 2.69 -13.64 -20.71
C PRO A 11 3.69 -12.49 -20.79
N SER A 12 3.76 -11.85 -21.96
CA SER A 12 4.53 -10.62 -22.16
C SER A 12 4.09 -9.53 -21.17
N GLY A 13 5.05 -8.77 -20.64
CA GLY A 13 4.83 -7.75 -19.62
C GLY A 13 4.83 -8.28 -18.18
N THR A 14 4.86 -9.61 -17.97
CA THR A 14 4.96 -10.18 -16.62
C THR A 14 6.25 -9.73 -15.94
N GLU A 15 6.16 -9.22 -14.71
CA GLU A 15 7.34 -8.96 -13.90
C GLU A 15 7.75 -10.18 -13.10
N CYS A 16 9.05 -10.42 -13.05
CA CYS A 16 9.66 -11.43 -12.22
C CYS A 16 10.79 -10.81 -11.41
N ILE A 17 10.99 -11.30 -10.19
CA ILE A 17 12.12 -10.94 -9.35
C ILE A 17 13.16 -12.05 -9.36
N ALA A 18 14.43 -11.69 -9.51
CA ALA A 18 15.53 -12.62 -9.47
C ALA A 18 15.72 -13.20 -8.06
N LYS A 19 15.72 -14.53 -7.93
CA LYS A 19 16.01 -15.23 -6.66
C LYS A 19 17.51 -15.40 -6.41
N TYR A 20 18.31 -15.41 -7.47
CA TYR A 20 19.76 -15.64 -7.45
C TYR A 20 20.47 -14.69 -8.41
N ASN A 21 21.80 -14.61 -8.31
CA ASN A 21 22.63 -13.96 -9.33
C ASN A 21 22.72 -14.88 -10.56
N PHE A 22 22.70 -14.29 -11.75
CA PHE A 22 22.93 -14.98 -13.01
C PHE A 22 23.96 -14.20 -13.84
N HIS A 23 25.07 -14.86 -14.15
CA HIS A 23 26.20 -14.22 -14.85
C HIS A 23 26.12 -14.36 -16.38
N GLY A 24 25.14 -15.12 -16.89
CA GLY A 24 25.10 -15.53 -18.30
C GLY A 24 26.00 -16.74 -18.57
N THR A 25 25.53 -17.60 -19.45
CA THR A 25 26.21 -18.80 -19.96
C THR A 25 26.46 -18.73 -21.47
N ALA A 26 25.78 -17.83 -22.18
CA ALA A 26 25.93 -17.53 -23.60
C ALA A 26 25.82 -16.02 -23.86
N GLU A 27 26.27 -15.54 -25.04
CA GLU A 27 26.23 -14.11 -25.40
C GLU A 27 24.82 -13.51 -25.43
N GLN A 28 23.83 -14.33 -25.75
CA GLN A 28 22.41 -13.96 -25.78
C GLN A 28 21.75 -13.85 -24.40
N ASP A 29 22.44 -14.27 -23.34
CA ASP A 29 21.90 -14.27 -21.99
C ASP A 29 21.90 -12.85 -21.43
N LEU A 30 20.92 -12.56 -20.57
CA LEU A 30 20.83 -11.30 -19.85
C LEU A 30 21.32 -11.54 -18.40
N PRO A 31 22.53 -11.09 -18.04
CA PRO A 31 22.99 -11.19 -16.66
C PRO A 31 22.16 -10.29 -15.74
N PHE A 32 21.95 -10.74 -14.50
CA PHE A 32 21.23 -10.00 -13.47
C PHE A 32 21.71 -10.39 -12.07
N SER A 33 21.45 -9.51 -11.10
CA SER A 33 21.70 -9.77 -9.69
C SER A 33 20.43 -10.23 -8.98
N LYS A 34 20.60 -11.00 -7.90
CA LYS A 34 19.51 -11.40 -7.01
C LYS A 34 18.71 -10.15 -6.61
N GLY A 35 17.40 -10.23 -6.75
CA GLY A 35 16.39 -9.21 -6.47
C GLY A 35 16.23 -8.11 -7.54
N ASP A 36 16.93 -8.22 -8.67
CA ASP A 36 16.59 -7.42 -9.84
C ASP A 36 15.19 -7.76 -10.34
N VAL A 37 14.48 -6.75 -10.84
CA VAL A 37 13.19 -6.91 -11.51
C VAL A 37 13.41 -7.03 -13.00
N LEU A 38 12.82 -8.07 -13.60
CA LEU A 38 12.93 -8.44 -15.00
C LEU A 38 11.51 -8.49 -15.58
N THR A 39 11.31 -7.90 -16.75
CA THR A 39 10.03 -7.94 -17.47
C THR A 39 10.10 -8.99 -18.57
N ILE A 40 9.22 -9.97 -18.53
CA ILE A 40 9.10 -11.01 -19.57
C ILE A 40 8.66 -10.37 -20.87
N VAL A 41 9.40 -10.64 -21.95
CA VAL A 41 9.05 -10.24 -23.32
C VAL A 41 8.33 -11.39 -24.01
N ALA A 42 8.89 -12.60 -23.95
CA ALA A 42 8.30 -13.81 -24.52
C ALA A 42 8.94 -15.08 -23.93
N VAL A 43 8.24 -16.21 -23.99
CA VAL A 43 8.84 -17.52 -23.74
C VAL A 43 9.68 -17.95 -24.95
N THR A 44 10.78 -18.66 -24.71
CA THR A 44 11.55 -19.26 -25.81
C THR A 44 10.94 -20.61 -26.23
N LYS A 45 11.59 -21.33 -27.16
CA LYS A 45 11.19 -22.71 -27.50
C LYS A 45 11.31 -23.66 -26.31
N ASP A 46 12.23 -23.38 -25.38
CA ASP A 46 12.39 -24.13 -24.14
C ASP A 46 11.64 -23.38 -23.02
N PRO A 47 10.64 -24.00 -22.35
CA PRO A 47 9.88 -23.37 -21.28
C PRO A 47 10.73 -23.05 -20.03
N ASN A 48 11.96 -23.57 -19.94
CA ASN A 48 12.91 -23.20 -18.89
C ASN A 48 13.59 -21.84 -19.14
N TRP A 49 13.40 -21.24 -20.32
CA TRP A 49 14.06 -19.99 -20.72
C TRP A 49 13.08 -18.97 -21.29
N TYR A 50 13.24 -17.72 -20.88
CA TYR A 50 12.43 -16.59 -21.32
C TYR A 50 13.31 -15.50 -21.91
N LYS A 51 12.82 -14.81 -22.94
CA LYS A 51 13.35 -13.50 -23.31
C LYS A 51 12.78 -12.48 -22.33
N ALA A 52 13.63 -11.68 -21.72
CA ALA A 52 13.25 -10.66 -20.75
C ALA A 52 14.01 -9.36 -20.97
N LYS A 53 13.55 -8.30 -20.29
CA LYS A 53 14.10 -6.95 -20.30
C LYS A 53 14.37 -6.49 -18.87
N ASN A 54 15.52 -5.87 -18.61
CA ASN A 54 15.83 -5.29 -17.29
C ASN A 54 15.40 -3.81 -17.19
N LYS A 55 15.59 -3.20 -16.01
CA LYS A 55 15.19 -1.81 -15.72
C LYS A 55 15.84 -0.74 -16.62
N VAL A 56 17.02 -1.00 -17.18
CA VAL A 56 17.71 -0.09 -18.11
C VAL A 56 17.35 -0.37 -19.58
N GLY A 57 16.45 -1.32 -19.80
CA GLY A 57 15.92 -1.66 -21.11
C GLY A 57 16.76 -2.62 -21.94
N ARG A 58 17.78 -3.26 -21.36
CA ARG A 58 18.54 -4.33 -22.03
C ARG A 58 17.71 -5.59 -22.08
N GLU A 59 17.71 -6.25 -23.23
CA GLU A 59 17.01 -7.51 -23.45
C GLU A 59 17.98 -8.68 -23.58
N GLY A 60 17.54 -9.87 -23.19
CA GLY A 60 18.26 -11.12 -23.41
C GLY A 60 17.53 -12.30 -22.78
N ILE A 61 18.18 -13.46 -22.77
CA ILE A 61 17.60 -14.72 -22.31
C ILE A 61 17.88 -14.94 -20.81
N ILE A 62 16.86 -15.36 -20.06
CA ILE A 62 16.93 -15.64 -18.63
C ILE A 62 16.35 -17.02 -18.28
N PRO A 63 16.91 -17.72 -17.28
CA PRO A 63 16.39 -19.01 -16.83
C PRO A 63 15.20 -18.83 -15.87
N ALA A 64 14.11 -19.53 -16.13
CA ALA A 64 12.84 -19.42 -15.39
C ALA A 64 12.99 -19.79 -13.91
N ASN A 65 13.80 -20.81 -13.59
CA ASN A 65 14.04 -21.27 -12.21
C ASN A 65 14.83 -20.26 -11.36
N TYR A 66 15.48 -19.27 -11.98
CA TYR A 66 16.22 -18.21 -11.29
C TYR A 66 15.35 -17.03 -10.89
N VAL A 67 14.10 -16.99 -11.36
CA VAL A 67 13.19 -15.87 -11.10
C VAL A 67 11.88 -16.36 -10.48
N GLN A 68 11.13 -15.44 -9.90
CA GLN A 68 9.82 -15.67 -9.33
C GLN A 68 8.87 -14.60 -9.85
N LYS A 69 7.67 -15.00 -10.29
CA LYS A 69 6.66 -14.06 -10.77
C LYS A 69 6.24 -13.11 -9.64
N ARG A 70 6.13 -11.82 -9.95
CA ARG A 70 5.46 -10.83 -9.09
C ARG A 70 3.98 -10.81 -9.44
N GLU A 71 3.14 -11.08 -8.47
CA GLU A 71 1.68 -11.11 -8.64
C GLU A 71 1.00 -10.20 -7.63
N GLY A 72 -0.13 -9.60 -8.01
CA GLY A 72 -0.92 -8.78 -7.09
C GLY A 72 -1.47 -9.62 -5.95
N VAL A 73 -1.20 -9.20 -4.72
CA VAL A 73 -1.75 -9.81 -3.51
C VAL A 73 -3.19 -9.34 -3.33
N LYS A 74 -4.16 -10.24 -3.53
CA LYS A 74 -5.60 -9.92 -3.46
C LYS A 74 -6.25 -10.20 -2.11
N ALA A 75 -5.48 -10.68 -1.13
CA ALA A 75 -6.00 -11.01 0.19
C ALA A 75 -6.54 -9.77 0.94
N GLY A 76 -6.06 -8.55 0.64
CA GLY A 76 -6.61 -7.31 1.16
C GLY A 76 -6.73 -7.31 2.69
N ILE A 77 -7.95 -7.11 3.19
CA ILE A 77 -8.27 -7.12 4.63
C ILE A 77 -8.14 -8.49 5.31
N LYS A 78 -7.90 -9.57 4.55
CA LYS A 78 -7.68 -10.92 5.11
C LYS A 78 -6.22 -11.15 5.49
N LEU A 79 -5.30 -10.32 5.02
CA LEU A 79 -3.89 -10.41 5.43
C LEU A 79 -3.79 -10.14 6.93
N SER A 80 -3.08 -10.99 7.66
CA SER A 80 -2.83 -10.82 9.09
C SER A 80 -1.35 -11.02 9.40
N LEU A 81 -0.79 -10.18 10.27
CA LEU A 81 0.52 -10.39 10.89
C LEU A 81 0.47 -11.46 11.99
N MET A 82 -0.71 -11.67 12.59
CA MET A 82 -0.94 -12.63 13.67
C MET A 82 -2.03 -13.63 13.25
N PRO A 83 -1.79 -14.45 12.21
CA PRO A 83 -2.79 -15.43 11.74
C PRO A 83 -3.16 -16.44 12.84
N TRP A 84 -2.28 -16.64 13.83
CA TRP A 84 -2.48 -17.49 15.00
C TRP A 84 -3.25 -16.82 16.14
N PHE A 85 -3.65 -15.55 16.04
CA PHE A 85 -4.43 -14.86 17.07
C PHE A 85 -5.93 -14.94 16.76
N HIS A 86 -6.71 -15.55 17.66
CA HIS A 86 -8.14 -15.83 17.46
C HIS A 86 -9.05 -14.89 18.26
N GLY A 87 -8.49 -13.94 19.01
CA GLY A 87 -9.24 -13.01 19.85
C GLY A 87 -9.95 -13.70 21.02
N LYS A 88 -11.19 -13.30 21.29
CA LYS A 88 -11.99 -13.77 22.44
C LYS A 88 -12.67 -15.11 22.16
N ILE A 89 -11.90 -16.19 22.23
CA ILE A 89 -12.44 -17.56 22.24
C ILE A 89 -12.26 -18.23 23.60
N THR A 90 -13.17 -19.12 23.94
CA THR A 90 -13.11 -19.95 25.16
C THR A 90 -11.99 -20.98 25.09
N ARG A 91 -11.63 -21.54 26.25
CA ARG A 91 -10.63 -22.62 26.35
C ARG A 91 -11.05 -23.82 25.50
N GLU A 92 -12.32 -24.19 25.58
CA GLU A 92 -12.91 -25.35 24.91
C GLU A 92 -12.95 -25.14 23.40
N GLN A 93 -13.22 -23.91 22.93
CA GLN A 93 -13.15 -23.58 21.50
C GLN A 93 -11.71 -23.68 20.97
N ALA A 94 -10.72 -23.20 21.73
CA ALA A 94 -9.31 -23.31 21.36
C ALA A 94 -8.86 -24.77 21.23
N GLU A 95 -9.25 -25.62 22.20
CA GLU A 95 -8.96 -27.05 22.18
C GLU A 95 -9.57 -27.75 20.96
N ARG A 96 -10.81 -27.39 20.58
CA ARG A 96 -11.45 -27.89 19.34
C ARG A 96 -10.71 -27.44 18.07
N LEU A 97 -10.23 -26.20 18.03
CA LEU A 97 -9.52 -25.67 16.86
C LEU A 97 -8.14 -26.31 16.66
N LEU A 98 -7.52 -26.76 17.74
CA LEU A 98 -6.25 -27.50 17.73
C LEU A 98 -6.42 -29.01 17.48
N TYR A 99 -7.65 -29.45 17.18
CA TYR A 99 -7.91 -30.80 16.68
C TYR A 99 -7.83 -30.84 15.14
N PRO A 100 -7.29 -31.90 14.51
CA PRO A 100 -6.65 -33.07 15.12
C PRO A 100 -5.32 -32.73 15.82
N PRO A 101 -4.92 -33.48 16.88
CA PRO A 101 -3.70 -33.17 17.62
C PRO A 101 -2.47 -33.27 16.72
N GLU A 102 -1.68 -32.20 16.72
CA GLU A 102 -0.44 -32.09 15.99
C GLU A 102 0.58 -31.42 16.92
N THR A 103 1.70 -32.09 17.22
CA THR A 103 2.70 -31.56 18.16
C THR A 103 3.27 -30.25 17.62
N GLY A 104 3.24 -29.21 18.46
CA GLY A 104 3.68 -27.86 18.12
C GLY A 104 2.66 -27.04 17.32
N LEU A 105 1.44 -27.54 17.09
CA LEU A 105 0.33 -26.73 16.59
C LEU A 105 -0.15 -25.78 17.70
N PHE A 106 -0.27 -24.49 17.41
CA PHE A 106 -0.58 -23.49 18.44
C PHE A 106 -1.54 -22.40 17.99
N LEU A 107 -2.17 -21.73 18.95
CA LEU A 107 -2.89 -20.46 18.76
C LEU A 107 -2.76 -19.56 19.98
N VAL A 108 -3.03 -18.27 19.82
CA VAL A 108 -3.15 -17.31 20.92
C VAL A 108 -4.58 -16.77 20.97
N ARG A 109 -5.09 -16.60 22.18
CA ARG A 109 -6.42 -16.03 22.46
C ARG A 109 -6.33 -15.00 23.59
N GLU A 110 -7.34 -14.14 23.70
CA GLU A 110 -7.51 -13.32 24.90
C GLU A 110 -7.84 -14.20 26.10
N SER A 111 -7.29 -13.86 27.27
CA SER A 111 -7.57 -14.58 28.50
C SER A 111 -9.00 -14.32 28.95
N THR A 112 -9.77 -15.40 29.09
CA THR A 112 -11.14 -15.35 29.62
C THR A 112 -11.19 -15.16 31.13
N ASN A 113 -10.13 -15.55 31.83
CA ASN A 113 -10.07 -15.57 33.29
C ASN A 113 -9.38 -14.33 33.86
N TYR A 114 -8.53 -13.68 33.07
CA TYR A 114 -7.76 -12.50 33.47
C TYR A 114 -7.92 -11.42 32.39
N PRO A 115 -8.92 -10.53 32.49
CA PRO A 115 -9.14 -9.48 31.50
C PRO A 115 -7.89 -8.61 31.30
N GLY A 116 -7.46 -8.45 30.04
CA GLY A 116 -6.25 -7.73 29.66
C GLY A 116 -5.04 -8.61 29.36
N ASP A 117 -5.03 -9.85 29.84
CA ASP A 117 -4.01 -10.85 29.53
C ASP A 117 -4.37 -11.68 28.28
N TYR A 118 -3.41 -12.47 27.82
CA TYR A 118 -3.58 -13.43 26.73
C TYR A 118 -3.30 -14.87 27.18
N THR A 119 -3.52 -15.83 26.30
CA THR A 119 -3.21 -17.24 26.54
C THR A 119 -2.65 -17.87 25.27
N LEU A 120 -1.45 -18.44 25.37
CA LEU A 120 -0.84 -19.29 24.35
C LEU A 120 -1.30 -20.73 24.56
N CYS A 121 -1.94 -21.31 23.55
CA CYS A 121 -2.46 -22.67 23.57
C CYS A 121 -1.59 -23.52 22.63
N VAL A 122 -0.98 -24.60 23.12
CA VAL A 122 -0.05 -25.44 22.35
C VAL A 122 -0.48 -26.90 22.42
N SER A 123 -0.65 -27.54 21.28
CA SER A 123 -0.87 -28.98 21.18
C SER A 123 0.46 -29.72 21.36
N CYS A 124 0.58 -30.53 22.40
CA CYS A 124 1.76 -31.33 22.71
C CYS A 124 1.33 -32.71 23.25
N GLU A 125 1.91 -33.78 22.71
CA GLU A 125 1.67 -35.16 23.16
C GLU A 125 0.17 -35.55 23.26
N GLY A 126 -0.64 -35.05 22.32
CA GLY A 126 -2.08 -35.36 22.27
C GLY A 126 -2.94 -34.55 23.24
N LYS A 127 -2.37 -33.58 23.97
CA LYS A 127 -3.06 -32.65 24.86
C LYS A 127 -2.84 -31.21 24.40
N VAL A 128 -3.69 -30.30 24.88
CA VAL A 128 -3.52 -28.85 24.67
C VAL A 128 -3.11 -28.23 25.99
N GLU A 129 -1.87 -27.73 26.02
CA GLU A 129 -1.33 -26.95 27.13
C GLU A 129 -1.69 -25.47 26.97
N HIS A 130 -1.99 -24.79 28.09
CA HIS A 130 -2.42 -23.40 28.10
C HIS A 130 -1.52 -22.57 29.00
N TYR A 131 -0.73 -21.68 28.40
CA TYR A 131 0.19 -20.79 29.08
C TYR A 131 -0.42 -19.39 29.14
N ARG A 132 -0.55 -18.84 30.36
CA ARG A 132 -1.01 -17.46 30.54
C ARG A 132 0.10 -16.51 30.09
N ILE A 133 -0.26 -15.53 29.27
CA ILE A 133 0.62 -14.43 28.89
C ILE A 133 0.16 -13.21 29.69
N ILE A 134 0.99 -12.80 30.64
CA ILE A 134 0.74 -11.67 31.54
C ILE A 134 1.08 -10.37 30.79
N TYR A 135 0.14 -9.42 30.75
CA TYR A 135 0.41 -8.07 30.26
C TYR A 135 0.58 -7.11 31.43
N SER A 136 1.80 -6.64 31.65
CA SER A 136 2.12 -5.71 32.75
C SER A 136 3.16 -4.69 32.31
N SER A 137 2.98 -3.44 32.73
CA SER A 137 3.93 -2.34 32.44
C SER A 137 4.28 -2.22 30.96
N SER A 138 3.28 -2.39 30.09
CA SER A 138 3.42 -2.38 28.62
C SER A 138 4.32 -3.48 28.05
N LYS A 139 4.53 -4.58 28.78
CA LYS A 139 5.26 -5.76 28.33
C LYS A 139 4.45 -7.05 28.53
N LEU A 140 4.81 -8.07 27.78
CA LEU A 140 4.22 -9.40 27.80
C LEU A 140 5.24 -10.42 28.32
N SER A 141 4.81 -11.38 29.12
CA SER A 141 5.65 -12.49 29.59
C SER A 141 4.82 -13.72 29.94
N ILE A 142 5.39 -14.92 29.86
CA ILE A 142 4.79 -16.18 30.34
C ILE A 142 5.39 -16.60 31.69
N ASP A 143 6.69 -16.39 31.87
CA ASP A 143 7.50 -16.88 32.98
C ASP A 143 7.92 -15.78 33.98
N GLU A 144 7.66 -14.51 33.66
CA GLU A 144 8.14 -13.31 34.37
C GLU A 144 9.68 -13.16 34.39
N GLU A 145 10.38 -13.89 33.52
CA GLU A 145 11.83 -13.81 33.32
C GLU A 145 12.15 -13.15 31.97
N VAL A 146 11.50 -13.60 30.90
CA VAL A 146 11.64 -13.03 29.55
C VAL A 146 10.45 -12.14 29.24
N TYR A 147 10.74 -10.93 28.74
CA TYR A 147 9.72 -9.91 28.47
C TYR A 147 9.75 -9.46 27.01
N PHE A 148 8.56 -9.32 26.43
CA PHE A 148 8.34 -8.95 25.04
C PHE A 148 7.51 -7.68 24.93
N GLU A 149 7.68 -6.92 23.85
CA GLU A 149 6.90 -5.70 23.61
C GLU A 149 5.53 -5.99 22.99
N ASN A 150 5.40 -7.10 22.26
CA ASN A 150 4.17 -7.50 21.56
C ASN A 150 4.09 -9.03 21.42
N LEU A 151 2.92 -9.54 21.03
CA LEU A 151 2.69 -10.98 20.92
C LEU A 151 3.48 -11.63 19.77
N MET A 152 3.87 -10.88 18.73
CA MET A 152 4.68 -11.41 17.64
C MET A 152 6.09 -11.78 18.12
N GLN A 153 6.74 -10.89 18.87
CA GLN A 153 8.04 -11.16 19.49
C GLN A 153 7.99 -12.37 20.43
N LEU A 154 6.91 -12.50 21.22
CA LEU A 154 6.71 -13.64 22.10
C LEU A 154 6.58 -14.95 21.30
N VAL A 155 5.72 -14.97 20.27
CA VAL A 155 5.52 -16.18 19.44
C VAL A 155 6.79 -16.55 18.69
N GLU A 156 7.54 -15.58 18.21
CA GLU A 156 8.83 -15.82 17.55
C GLU A 156 9.85 -16.47 18.48
N HIS A 157 10.03 -15.91 19.68
CA HIS A 157 10.94 -16.46 20.70
C HIS A 157 10.63 -17.93 20.94
N TYR A 158 9.35 -18.23 21.20
CA TYR A 158 8.90 -19.58 21.48
C TYR A 158 8.84 -20.53 20.26
N THR A 159 8.93 -19.98 19.05
CA THR A 159 9.13 -20.75 17.80
C THR A 159 10.58 -21.18 17.65
N THR A 160 11.51 -20.31 18.07
CA THR A 160 12.96 -20.54 17.98
C THR A 160 13.45 -21.48 19.08
N ASP A 161 13.05 -21.21 20.32
CA ASP A 161 13.39 -21.98 21.51
C ASP A 161 12.13 -22.27 22.31
N ALA A 162 11.99 -23.47 22.88
CA ALA A 162 10.83 -23.78 23.71
C ALA A 162 10.86 -23.04 25.04
N ASP A 163 12.05 -22.74 25.58
CA ASP A 163 12.26 -21.93 26.79
C ASP A 163 11.24 -22.16 27.93
N GLY A 164 11.08 -23.42 28.33
CA GLY A 164 10.14 -23.85 29.38
C GLY A 164 8.73 -24.27 28.91
N LEU A 165 8.38 -24.06 27.64
CA LEU A 165 7.18 -24.65 27.03
C LEU A 165 7.34 -26.16 26.82
N CYS A 166 6.21 -26.87 26.76
CA CYS A 166 6.17 -28.32 26.52
C CYS A 166 6.82 -28.73 25.18
N THR A 167 6.76 -27.85 24.19
CA THR A 167 7.48 -27.96 22.92
C THR A 167 7.60 -26.58 22.29
N ARG A 168 8.55 -26.39 21.38
CA ARG A 168 8.63 -25.18 20.57
C ARG A 168 7.37 -25.02 19.72
N LEU A 169 7.03 -23.79 19.38
CA LEU A 169 5.96 -23.51 18.43
C LEU A 169 6.41 -23.94 17.03
N ILE A 170 5.61 -24.77 16.35
CA ILE A 170 5.98 -25.33 15.03
C ILE A 170 5.04 -24.81 13.96
N LYS A 171 3.73 -24.86 14.20
CA LYS A 171 2.72 -24.57 13.19
C LYS A 171 1.61 -23.70 13.76
N PRO A 172 1.33 -22.52 13.18
CA PRO A 172 0.22 -21.71 13.63
C PRO A 172 -1.11 -22.32 13.18
N LYS A 173 -2.09 -22.39 14.08
CA LYS A 173 -3.49 -22.59 13.72
C LYS A 173 -4.04 -21.27 13.21
N VAL A 174 -4.14 -21.14 11.89
CA VAL A 174 -4.64 -19.94 11.24
C VAL A 174 -6.12 -19.71 11.57
N MET A 175 -6.47 -18.50 11.98
CA MET A 175 -7.86 -18.06 12.16
C MET A 175 -8.60 -18.11 10.82
N GLU A 176 -9.78 -18.72 10.81
CA GLU A 176 -10.58 -18.80 9.58
C GLU A 176 -10.83 -17.41 8.98
N GLY A 177 -10.65 -17.31 7.66
CA GLY A 177 -10.77 -16.05 6.94
C GLY A 177 -9.52 -15.15 6.94
N THR A 178 -8.43 -15.55 7.60
CA THR A 178 -7.14 -14.84 7.58
C THR A 178 -6.09 -15.53 6.71
N VAL A 179 -5.11 -14.75 6.22
CA VAL A 179 -3.97 -15.19 5.41
C VAL A 179 -2.70 -14.61 6.02
N ALA A 180 -1.68 -15.44 6.23
CA ALA A 180 -0.39 -14.98 6.78
C ALA A 180 0.28 -14.01 5.80
N ALA A 181 0.48 -12.75 6.23
CA ALA A 181 1.00 -11.71 5.35
C ALA A 181 2.41 -11.99 4.85
N GLN A 182 3.30 -12.47 5.72
CA GLN A 182 4.69 -12.78 5.38
C GLN A 182 4.79 -13.84 4.28
N ASP A 183 4.01 -14.91 4.40
CA ASP A 183 3.98 -15.99 3.41
C ASP A 183 3.44 -15.48 2.07
N GLU A 184 2.36 -14.69 2.11
CA GLU A 184 1.68 -14.21 0.90
C GLU A 184 2.56 -13.24 0.09
N PHE A 185 3.20 -12.28 0.75
CA PHE A 185 4.14 -11.36 0.08
C PHE A 185 5.40 -12.08 -0.41
N SER A 186 5.89 -13.09 0.32
CA SER A 186 7.04 -13.88 -0.11
C SER A 186 6.72 -14.75 -1.33
N ARG A 187 5.58 -15.45 -1.31
CA ARG A 187 5.11 -16.27 -2.44
C ARG A 187 4.81 -15.44 -3.68
N SER A 188 4.32 -14.24 -3.49
CA SER A 188 3.97 -13.30 -4.56
C SER A 188 5.14 -12.43 -5.04
N GLY A 189 6.37 -12.64 -4.52
CA GLY A 189 7.59 -11.96 -4.98
C GLY A 189 7.77 -10.51 -4.51
N TRP A 190 7.05 -10.10 -3.46
CA TRP A 190 7.10 -8.75 -2.89
C TRP A 190 7.96 -8.62 -1.64
N ALA A 191 8.38 -9.73 -1.03
CA ALA A 191 9.26 -9.69 0.14
C ALA A 191 10.65 -9.14 -0.21
N LEU A 192 11.10 -8.15 0.56
CA LEU A 192 12.46 -7.61 0.52
C LEU A 192 13.27 -8.09 1.73
N ASN A 193 14.59 -8.02 1.62
CA ASN A 193 15.48 -8.44 2.71
C ASN A 193 15.89 -7.24 3.57
N MET A 194 15.61 -7.30 4.87
CA MET A 194 15.99 -6.26 5.82
C MET A 194 17.50 -5.99 5.83
N LYS A 195 18.34 -7.01 5.61
CA LYS A 195 19.80 -6.87 5.57
C LYS A 195 20.30 -5.96 4.43
N ASP A 196 19.49 -5.80 3.39
CA ASP A 196 19.80 -4.96 2.23
C ASP A 196 19.24 -3.53 2.39
N LEU A 197 18.50 -3.25 3.46
CA LEU A 197 17.91 -1.95 3.76
C LEU A 197 18.72 -1.23 4.86
N LYS A 198 19.10 0.01 4.59
CA LYS A 198 19.63 0.94 5.60
C LYS A 198 18.62 2.04 5.84
N LEU A 199 18.10 2.14 7.06
CA LEU A 199 17.24 3.24 7.47
C LEU A 199 18.10 4.49 7.74
N LEU A 200 17.67 5.64 7.23
CA LEU A 200 18.33 6.93 7.35
C LEU A 200 17.43 7.89 8.17
N GLN A 201 17.33 9.16 7.78
CA GLN A 201 16.52 10.14 8.51
C GLN A 201 15.01 9.95 8.33
N ILE A 202 14.23 10.39 9.32
CA ILE A 202 12.78 10.57 9.19
C ILE A 202 12.50 11.71 8.20
N ILE A 203 11.67 11.44 7.20
CA ILE A 203 11.26 12.40 6.16
C ILE A 203 9.79 12.82 6.27
N GLY A 204 8.99 12.11 7.08
CA GLY A 204 7.60 12.45 7.32
C GLY A 204 7.03 11.76 8.55
N LYS A 205 5.94 12.30 9.09
CA LYS A 205 5.12 11.66 10.12
C LYS A 205 3.73 11.43 9.52
N GLY A 206 3.38 10.17 9.30
CA GLY A 206 2.08 9.78 8.76
C GLY A 206 1.13 9.34 9.86
N GLU A 207 -0.14 9.12 9.49
CA GLU A 207 -1.18 8.61 10.40
C GLU A 207 -0.82 7.22 10.98
N PHE A 208 -0.12 6.41 10.21
CA PHE A 208 0.21 5.01 10.55
C PHE A 208 1.61 4.81 11.14
N GLY A 209 2.45 5.85 11.17
CA GLY A 209 3.84 5.76 11.62
C GLY A 209 4.76 6.79 10.95
N ASP A 210 6.04 6.73 11.29
CA ASP A 210 7.05 7.59 10.65
C ASP A 210 7.36 7.07 9.24
N VAL A 211 7.59 7.99 8.32
CA VAL A 211 8.16 7.72 7.00
C VAL A 211 9.63 8.10 7.06
N MET A 212 10.50 7.16 6.74
CA MET A 212 11.96 7.31 6.75
C MET A 212 12.51 7.28 5.33
N LEU A 213 13.57 8.03 5.07
CA LEU A 213 14.44 7.78 3.94
C LEU A 213 15.23 6.49 4.22
N GLY A 214 15.41 5.65 3.21
CA GLY A 214 16.30 4.51 3.27
C GLY A 214 17.18 4.38 2.04
N ASP A 215 18.19 3.54 2.15
CA ASP A 215 18.96 3.01 1.02
C ASP A 215 18.68 1.51 0.90
N TYR A 216 18.12 1.09 -0.23
CA TYR A 216 17.95 -0.31 -0.57
C TYR A 216 18.84 -0.63 -1.76
N ARG A 217 19.95 -1.33 -1.49
CA ARG A 217 20.95 -1.72 -2.49
C ARG A 217 21.47 -0.54 -3.33
N GLY A 218 21.80 0.57 -2.69
CA GLY A 218 22.33 1.77 -3.32
C GLY A 218 21.29 2.69 -3.96
N ASN A 219 19.99 2.39 -3.82
CA ASN A 219 18.91 3.24 -4.33
C ASN A 219 18.16 3.86 -3.15
N LYS A 220 17.88 5.16 -3.26
CA LYS A 220 17.04 5.86 -2.27
C LYS A 220 15.62 5.33 -2.32
N VAL A 221 15.06 5.04 -1.15
CA VAL A 221 13.69 4.54 -0.97
C VAL A 221 12.98 5.30 0.14
N ALA A 222 11.65 5.33 0.09
CA ALA A 222 10.85 5.76 1.24
C ALA A 222 10.35 4.52 1.97
N VAL A 223 10.46 4.53 3.30
CA VAL A 223 10.13 3.40 4.16
C VAL A 223 9.11 3.85 5.20
N LYS A 224 7.89 3.33 5.09
CA LYS A 224 6.84 3.52 6.10
C LYS A 224 6.92 2.35 7.07
N CYS A 225 7.04 2.61 8.37
CA CYS A 225 7.11 1.58 9.42
C CYS A 225 5.87 1.65 10.32
N ILE A 226 5.28 0.50 10.64
CA ILE A 226 4.20 0.41 11.63
C ILE A 226 4.78 0.44 13.03
N LYS A 227 4.17 1.27 13.89
CA LYS A 227 4.53 1.39 15.31
C LYS A 227 3.59 0.65 16.27
N ASN A 228 2.43 0.17 15.81
CA ASN A 228 1.42 -0.47 16.67
C ASN A 228 0.52 -1.45 15.88
N ASP A 229 0.21 -2.59 16.47
CA ASP A 229 -0.65 -3.66 15.93
C ASP A 229 -2.04 -3.15 15.49
N ALA A 230 -2.59 -2.11 16.15
CA ALA A 230 -3.90 -1.56 15.81
C ALA A 230 -3.98 -0.97 14.39
N THR A 231 -2.87 -0.51 13.82
CA THR A 231 -2.81 0.05 12.46
C THR A 231 -2.25 -0.93 11.42
N ALA A 232 -1.78 -2.10 11.84
CA ALA A 232 -1.15 -3.08 10.96
C ALA A 232 -2.10 -3.57 9.84
N GLN A 233 -3.39 -3.73 10.15
CA GLN A 233 -4.37 -4.21 9.18
C GLN A 233 -4.60 -3.23 8.02
N ALA A 234 -4.73 -1.94 8.32
CA ALA A 234 -4.91 -0.89 7.32
C ALA A 234 -3.68 -0.79 6.41
N PHE A 235 -2.50 -0.93 7.00
CA PHE A 235 -1.23 -0.91 6.29
C PHE A 235 -1.03 -2.15 5.40
N LEU A 236 -1.41 -3.35 5.86
CA LEU A 236 -1.40 -4.55 5.04
C LEU A 236 -2.36 -4.43 3.84
N ALA A 237 -3.54 -3.82 4.07
CA ALA A 237 -4.48 -3.52 2.99
C ALA A 237 -3.89 -2.52 1.99
N GLU A 238 -3.22 -1.46 2.46
CA GLU A 238 -2.49 -0.50 1.62
C GLU A 238 -1.45 -1.22 0.74
N ALA A 239 -0.59 -2.04 1.34
CA ALA A 239 0.40 -2.83 0.60
C ALA A 239 -0.27 -3.74 -0.45
N SER A 240 -1.33 -4.46 -0.07
CA SER A 240 -2.09 -5.35 -0.96
C SER A 240 -2.66 -4.61 -2.18
N VAL A 241 -3.20 -3.40 -1.99
CA VAL A 241 -3.63 -2.56 -3.12
C VAL A 241 -2.44 -2.17 -3.98
N MET A 242 -1.36 -1.68 -3.39
CA MET A 242 -0.18 -1.23 -4.16
C MET A 242 0.47 -2.35 -4.98
N THR A 243 0.39 -3.62 -4.56
CA THR A 243 0.89 -4.76 -5.36
C THR A 243 0.13 -4.97 -6.68
N GLN A 244 -1.07 -4.40 -6.81
CA GLN A 244 -1.93 -4.51 -7.99
C GLN A 244 -1.86 -3.28 -8.89
N LEU A 245 -1.19 -2.21 -8.44
CA LEU A 245 -1.15 -0.93 -9.12
C LEU A 245 0.22 -0.70 -9.74
N ARG A 246 0.22 -0.35 -11.03
CA ARG A 246 1.45 -0.02 -11.76
C ARG A 246 1.19 1.05 -12.81
N HIS A 247 1.67 2.26 -12.53
CA HIS A 247 1.56 3.39 -13.43
C HIS A 247 2.67 4.41 -13.14
N SER A 248 3.15 5.14 -14.16
CA SER A 248 4.22 6.13 -14.01
C SER A 248 3.90 7.24 -13.02
N ASN A 249 2.61 7.56 -12.87
CA ASN A 249 2.10 8.62 -11.99
C ASN A 249 1.46 8.09 -10.70
N LEU A 250 1.71 6.82 -10.36
CA LEU A 250 1.44 6.28 -9.02
C LEU A 250 2.77 6.01 -8.33
N VAL A 251 2.85 6.29 -7.03
CA VAL A 251 4.03 5.94 -6.23
C VAL A 251 4.16 4.42 -6.19
N GLN A 252 5.26 3.91 -6.73
CA GLN A 252 5.49 2.49 -6.90
C GLN A 252 5.91 1.83 -5.58
N LEU A 253 5.22 0.74 -5.22
CA LEU A 253 5.70 -0.20 -4.22
C LEU A 253 6.92 -0.95 -4.78
N LEU A 254 8.03 -0.94 -4.03
CA LEU A 254 9.21 -1.73 -4.35
C LEU A 254 9.14 -3.10 -3.66
N GLY A 255 8.56 -3.14 -2.46
CA GLY A 255 8.24 -4.36 -1.75
C GLY A 255 7.93 -4.14 -0.28
N VAL A 256 7.77 -5.24 0.44
CA VAL A 256 7.41 -5.28 1.86
C VAL A 256 8.48 -6.04 2.62
N ILE A 257 8.86 -5.55 3.81
CA ILE A 257 9.71 -6.29 4.74
C ILE A 257 8.85 -6.61 5.94
N VAL A 258 8.71 -7.91 6.22
CA VAL A 258 8.13 -8.39 7.49
C VAL A 258 9.32 -8.89 8.30
N GLU A 259 9.66 -8.14 9.32
CA GLU A 259 10.72 -8.46 10.26
C GLU A 259 10.24 -9.51 11.26
N GLU A 260 11.16 -10.40 11.57
CA GLU A 260 11.12 -11.41 12.63
C GLU A 260 10.51 -10.85 13.94
N LYS A 261 11.03 -9.71 14.43
CA LYS A 261 10.57 -9.03 15.66
C LYS A 261 9.23 -8.28 15.55
N GLY A 262 8.44 -8.55 14.51
CA GLY A 262 7.11 -7.96 14.29
C GLY A 262 7.08 -6.61 13.57
N GLY A 263 8.23 -6.11 13.08
CA GLY A 263 8.30 -4.89 12.29
C GLY A 263 7.74 -5.10 10.88
N LEU A 264 6.85 -4.22 10.40
CA LEU A 264 6.37 -4.26 9.03
C LEU A 264 6.71 -2.95 8.31
N TYR A 265 7.40 -3.08 7.18
CA TYR A 265 7.86 -1.97 6.36
C TYR A 265 7.29 -2.04 4.96
N ILE A 266 6.66 -0.95 4.51
CA ILE A 266 6.32 -0.71 3.11
C ILE A 266 7.46 0.12 2.54
N VAL A 267 8.12 -0.42 1.52
CA VAL A 267 9.23 0.23 0.82
C VAL A 267 8.74 0.69 -0.54
N THR A 268 8.71 2.00 -0.76
CA THR A 268 8.30 2.62 -2.03
C THR A 268 9.46 3.37 -2.66
N GLU A 269 9.28 3.79 -3.92
CA GLU A 269 10.19 4.77 -4.52
C GLU A 269 10.26 6.06 -3.69
N TYR A 270 11.43 6.70 -3.70
CA TYR A 270 11.66 7.95 -2.97
C TYR A 270 11.26 9.16 -3.82
N MET A 271 10.45 10.03 -3.24
CA MET A 271 9.96 11.25 -3.88
C MET A 271 10.66 12.48 -3.29
N ALA A 272 11.73 12.92 -3.96
CA ALA A 272 12.72 13.85 -3.39
C ALA A 272 12.19 15.24 -3.02
N LYS A 273 11.07 15.67 -3.62
CA LYS A 273 10.50 17.01 -3.41
C LYS A 273 9.28 17.00 -2.49
N GLY A 274 9.00 15.86 -1.84
CA GLY A 274 7.94 15.74 -0.84
C GLY A 274 6.54 15.88 -1.42
N SER A 275 5.61 16.36 -0.60
CA SER A 275 4.21 16.53 -1.00
C SER A 275 4.03 17.68 -1.99
N LEU A 276 3.07 17.55 -2.90
CA LEU A 276 2.74 18.57 -3.89
C LEU A 276 2.28 19.85 -3.22
N VAL A 277 1.53 19.77 -2.10
CA VAL A 277 1.10 20.96 -1.36
C VAL A 277 2.27 21.74 -0.78
N ASP A 278 3.27 21.07 -0.21
CA ASP A 278 4.47 21.73 0.34
C ASP A 278 5.36 22.27 -0.80
N TYR A 279 5.44 21.54 -1.91
CA TYR A 279 6.13 21.98 -3.12
C TYR A 279 5.52 23.27 -3.69
N LEU A 280 4.19 23.31 -3.84
CA LEU A 280 3.45 24.48 -4.33
C LEU A 280 3.64 25.69 -3.41
N ARG A 281 3.57 25.50 -2.09
CA ARG A 281 3.75 26.57 -1.10
C ARG A 281 5.17 27.11 -1.06
N SER A 282 6.17 26.23 -1.14
CA SER A 282 7.59 26.61 -1.05
C SER A 282 8.10 27.32 -2.30
N ARG A 283 7.62 26.94 -3.49
CA ARG A 283 8.01 27.58 -4.76
C ARG A 283 7.14 28.78 -5.10
N GLY A 284 5.85 28.70 -4.83
CA GLY A 284 4.88 29.76 -5.05
C GLY A 284 4.72 30.18 -6.51
N ARG A 285 3.89 31.20 -6.71
CA ARG A 285 3.50 31.72 -8.04
C ARG A 285 4.62 32.45 -8.79
N SER A 286 5.70 32.81 -8.12
CA SER A 286 6.86 33.48 -8.73
C SER A 286 7.76 32.51 -9.47
N VAL A 287 7.74 31.23 -9.12
CA VAL A 287 8.58 30.18 -9.73
C VAL A 287 7.75 29.23 -10.60
N LEU A 288 6.53 28.91 -10.17
CA LEU A 288 5.68 27.95 -10.86
C LEU A 288 4.76 28.68 -11.86
N GLY A 289 5.07 28.54 -13.15
CA GLY A 289 4.25 29.01 -14.25
C GLY A 289 3.07 28.07 -14.58
N ALA A 290 2.15 28.55 -15.42
CA ALA A 290 0.92 27.84 -15.76
C ALA A 290 1.13 26.48 -16.45
N ASP A 291 2.16 26.33 -17.30
CA ASP A 291 2.49 25.04 -17.92
C ASP A 291 2.87 23.97 -16.87
N CYS A 292 3.63 24.36 -15.84
CA CYS A 292 4.02 23.46 -14.75
C CYS A 292 2.80 23.02 -13.93
N LEU A 293 1.87 23.93 -13.64
CA LEU A 293 0.62 23.62 -12.94
C LEU A 293 -0.26 22.68 -13.76
N LEU A 294 -0.36 22.91 -15.07
CA LEU A 294 -1.10 22.04 -15.98
C LEU A 294 -0.44 20.66 -16.11
N LYS A 295 0.89 20.58 -16.09
CA LYS A 295 1.62 19.31 -16.07
C LYS A 295 1.31 18.49 -14.81
N PHE A 296 1.33 19.10 -13.62
CA PHE A 296 0.92 18.41 -12.39
C PHE A 296 -0.54 17.96 -12.43
N SER A 297 -1.42 18.77 -13.04
CA SER A 297 -2.82 18.42 -13.24
C SER A 297 -2.98 17.19 -14.14
N LEU A 298 -2.22 17.12 -15.23
CA LEU A 298 -2.19 15.97 -16.15
C LEU A 298 -1.62 14.71 -15.48
N ASP A 299 -0.48 14.84 -14.80
CA ASP A 299 0.16 13.73 -14.08
C ASP A 299 -0.82 13.03 -13.12
N VAL A 300 -1.55 13.82 -12.32
CA VAL A 300 -2.55 13.27 -11.40
C VAL A 300 -3.78 12.74 -12.14
N CYS A 301 -4.22 13.40 -13.21
CA CYS A 301 -5.35 12.92 -14.00
C CYS A 301 -5.08 11.55 -14.63
N GLU A 302 -3.89 11.34 -15.19
CA GLU A 302 -3.47 10.07 -15.78
C GLU A 302 -3.38 8.95 -14.73
N ALA A 303 -2.88 9.27 -13.53
CA ALA A 303 -2.89 8.35 -12.40
C ALA A 303 -4.31 7.90 -12.02
N MET A 304 -5.25 8.85 -11.96
CA MET A 304 -6.63 8.59 -11.57
C MET A 304 -7.44 7.90 -12.68
N GLU A 305 -7.15 8.18 -13.95
CA GLU A 305 -7.69 7.42 -15.08
C GLU A 305 -7.26 5.96 -15.00
N TYR A 306 -6.00 5.69 -14.67
CA TYR A 306 -5.52 4.34 -14.44
C TYR A 306 -6.26 3.64 -13.29
N LEU A 307 -6.48 4.32 -12.15
CA LEU A 307 -7.25 3.75 -11.04
C LEU A 307 -8.70 3.44 -11.45
N GLU A 308 -9.35 4.36 -12.17
CA GLU A 308 -10.72 4.17 -12.69
C GLU A 308 -10.80 2.95 -13.62
N ALA A 309 -9.85 2.81 -14.55
CA ALA A 309 -9.79 1.67 -15.47
C ALA A 309 -9.55 0.32 -14.76
N ASN A 310 -8.92 0.34 -13.58
CA ASN A 310 -8.65 -0.84 -12.76
C ASN A 310 -9.67 -1.02 -11.61
N ASN A 311 -10.80 -0.30 -11.64
CA ASN A 311 -11.90 -0.38 -10.67
C ASN A 311 -11.51 -0.02 -9.21
N PHE A 312 -10.49 0.81 -9.04
CA PHE A 312 -10.09 1.33 -7.74
C PHE A 312 -10.64 2.73 -7.49
N VAL A 313 -11.07 2.96 -6.24
CA VAL A 313 -11.47 4.27 -5.73
C VAL A 313 -10.47 4.69 -4.66
N HIS A 314 -9.82 5.84 -4.84
CA HIS A 314 -8.78 6.36 -3.95
C HIS A 314 -9.34 6.85 -2.61
N ARG A 315 -10.51 7.51 -2.62
CA ARG A 315 -11.26 8.02 -1.45
C ARG A 315 -10.60 9.18 -0.67
N ASP A 316 -9.28 9.37 -0.79
CA ASP A 316 -8.57 10.51 -0.21
C ASP A 316 -7.62 11.24 -1.19
N LEU A 317 -8.11 11.61 -2.37
CA LEU A 317 -7.32 12.39 -3.32
C LEU A 317 -7.21 13.86 -2.87
N ALA A 318 -5.99 14.33 -2.63
CA ALA A 318 -5.68 15.71 -2.23
C ALA A 318 -4.22 16.05 -2.51
N ALA A 319 -3.85 17.34 -2.54
CA ALA A 319 -2.46 17.74 -2.84
C ALA A 319 -1.43 17.24 -1.80
N ARG A 320 -1.86 16.95 -0.58
CA ARG A 320 -1.04 16.32 0.47
C ARG A 320 -0.69 14.86 0.19
N ASN A 321 -1.52 14.17 -0.59
CA ASN A 321 -1.37 12.76 -0.95
C ASN A 321 -0.81 12.59 -2.38
N VAL A 322 -0.33 13.68 -2.99
CA VAL A 322 0.45 13.65 -4.23
C VAL A 322 1.89 14.00 -3.87
N LEU A 323 2.86 13.22 -4.34
CA LEU A 323 4.29 13.44 -4.11
C LEU A 323 4.99 13.88 -5.40
N VAL A 324 6.10 14.60 -5.28
CA VAL A 324 6.87 15.14 -6.41
C VAL A 324 8.27 14.51 -6.47
N SER A 325 8.63 13.96 -7.63
CA SER A 325 9.94 13.33 -7.85
C SER A 325 11.05 14.37 -8.04
N GLU A 326 12.31 13.92 -8.09
CA GLU A 326 13.45 14.79 -8.44
C GLU A 326 13.24 15.49 -9.79
N ASP A 327 12.65 14.80 -10.76
CA ASP A 327 12.41 15.31 -12.12
C ASP A 327 11.10 16.12 -12.25
N ASN A 328 10.49 16.54 -11.14
CA ASN A 328 9.20 17.26 -11.12
C ASN A 328 8.02 16.49 -11.71
N ILE A 329 8.00 15.16 -11.56
CA ILE A 329 6.85 14.34 -11.92
C ILE A 329 5.96 14.20 -10.68
N ALA A 330 4.68 14.55 -10.80
CA ALA A 330 3.71 14.30 -9.73
C ALA A 330 3.23 12.85 -9.78
N LYS A 331 3.16 12.22 -8.60
CA LYS A 331 2.62 10.87 -8.44
C LYS A 331 1.65 10.79 -7.28
N VAL A 332 0.50 10.15 -7.49
CA VAL A 332 -0.48 9.92 -6.43
C VAL A 332 0.04 8.83 -5.47
N SER A 333 -0.21 9.02 -4.19
CA SER A 333 0.29 8.21 -3.08
C SER A 333 -0.78 8.04 -1.99
N ASP A 334 -0.46 7.33 -0.92
CA ASP A 334 -1.34 7.07 0.23
C ASP A 334 -2.61 6.31 -0.14
N PHE A 335 -2.44 5.02 -0.43
CA PHE A 335 -3.53 4.12 -0.79
C PHE A 335 -4.22 3.48 0.43
N GLY A 336 -4.01 4.02 1.64
CA GLY A 336 -4.52 3.44 2.89
C GLY A 336 -6.05 3.36 2.96
N LEU A 337 -6.75 4.22 2.21
CA LEU A 337 -8.21 4.21 2.07
C LEU A 337 -8.68 3.67 0.71
N THR A 338 -7.75 3.33 -0.18
CA THR A 338 -8.08 2.87 -1.53
C THR A 338 -8.73 1.50 -1.45
N LYS A 339 -9.84 1.33 -2.17
CA LYS A 339 -10.57 0.05 -2.24
C LYS A 339 -11.16 -0.16 -3.62
N GLU A 340 -11.48 -1.41 -3.94
CA GLU A 340 -12.30 -1.74 -5.10
C GLU A 340 -13.69 -1.07 -4.96
N ALA A 341 -14.26 -0.62 -6.06
CA ALA A 341 -15.53 0.12 -6.08
C ALA A 341 -16.72 -0.65 -5.46
N SER A 342 -16.64 -1.98 -5.38
CA SER A 342 -17.65 -2.89 -4.82
C SER A 342 -17.66 -2.96 -3.28
N SER A 343 -16.66 -2.40 -2.59
CA SER A 343 -16.50 -2.52 -1.13
C SER A 343 -17.43 -1.59 -0.33
N THR A 344 -18.24 -2.16 0.58
CA THR A 344 -19.32 -1.49 1.33
C THR A 344 -19.00 -1.01 2.75
N GLN A 345 -17.85 -1.38 3.33
CA GLN A 345 -17.51 -0.98 4.71
C GLN A 345 -16.67 0.30 4.74
N ASP A 346 -17.06 1.28 5.57
CA ASP A 346 -16.19 2.39 6.02
C ASP A 346 -16.57 2.89 7.43
N THR A 347 -15.57 3.04 8.29
CA THR A 347 -15.67 3.56 9.68
C THR A 347 -14.66 4.67 9.99
N GLY A 348 -13.87 5.13 9.00
CA GLY A 348 -12.81 6.13 9.18
C GLY A 348 -13.30 7.59 9.20
N LYS A 349 -12.49 8.48 9.78
CA LYS A 349 -12.69 9.94 9.67
C LYS A 349 -12.43 10.38 8.23
N LEU A 350 -13.37 11.10 7.63
CA LEU A 350 -13.28 11.54 6.23
C LEU A 350 -12.74 12.97 6.10
N PRO A 351 -11.95 13.27 5.05
CA PRO A 351 -11.41 14.59 4.77
C PRO A 351 -12.49 15.50 4.16
N VAL A 352 -13.39 16.02 5.00
CA VAL A 352 -14.63 16.75 4.62
C VAL A 352 -14.49 17.75 3.47
N LYS A 353 -13.38 18.50 3.38
CA LYS A 353 -13.20 19.50 2.31
C LYS A 353 -12.94 18.87 0.93
N TRP A 354 -12.38 17.68 0.86
CA TRP A 354 -12.08 16.99 -0.40
C TRP A 354 -13.17 16.01 -0.78
N THR A 355 -13.91 15.47 0.20
CA THR A 355 -14.90 14.44 -0.03
C THR A 355 -16.18 14.98 -0.68
N ALA A 356 -16.69 14.25 -1.68
CA ALA A 356 -17.95 14.56 -2.35
C ALA A 356 -19.16 14.48 -1.38
N PRO A 357 -20.23 15.27 -1.59
CA PRO A 357 -21.40 15.29 -0.69
C PRO A 357 -22.07 13.93 -0.48
N GLU A 358 -22.21 13.13 -1.54
CA GLU A 358 -22.81 11.79 -1.48
C GLU A 358 -21.93 10.80 -0.68
N ALA A 359 -20.61 10.93 -0.77
CA ALA A 359 -19.67 10.11 0.00
C ALA A 359 -19.68 10.50 1.49
N LEU A 360 -19.90 11.79 1.82
CA LEU A 360 -20.03 12.23 3.21
C LEU A 360 -21.34 11.76 3.86
N ARG A 361 -22.46 11.93 3.15
CA ARG A 361 -23.82 11.62 3.67
C ARG A 361 -24.15 10.14 3.63
N GLU A 362 -23.96 9.52 2.48
CA GLU A 362 -24.46 8.18 2.19
C GLU A 362 -23.36 7.11 2.29
N LYS A 363 -22.11 7.52 2.55
CA LYS A 363 -20.92 6.65 2.52
C LYS A 363 -20.75 5.92 1.18
N LYS A 364 -21.28 6.50 0.10
CA LYS A 364 -21.18 5.97 -1.27
C LYS A 364 -19.95 6.53 -1.95
N PHE A 365 -18.84 5.80 -1.84
CA PHE A 365 -17.61 6.11 -2.59
C PHE A 365 -17.67 5.49 -3.98
N SER A 366 -17.18 6.24 -4.97
CA SER A 366 -17.10 5.83 -6.37
C SER A 366 -15.99 6.61 -7.09
N THR A 367 -15.65 6.23 -8.32
CA THR A 367 -14.74 7.02 -9.15
C THR A 367 -15.26 8.45 -9.35
N LYS A 368 -16.59 8.65 -9.33
CA LYS A 368 -17.22 9.98 -9.39
C LYS A 368 -17.00 10.81 -8.13
N SER A 369 -16.86 10.19 -6.97
CA SER A 369 -16.45 10.90 -5.75
C SER A 369 -14.97 11.30 -5.80
N ASP A 370 -14.11 10.52 -6.46
CA ASP A 370 -12.72 10.92 -6.70
C ASP A 370 -12.61 12.05 -7.74
N VAL A 371 -13.50 12.09 -8.74
CA VAL A 371 -13.59 13.22 -9.70
C VAL A 371 -13.90 14.53 -8.96
N TRP A 372 -14.77 14.50 -7.95
CA TRP A 372 -15.00 15.67 -7.09
C TRP A 372 -13.71 16.11 -6.38
N SER A 373 -13.03 15.16 -5.73
CA SER A 373 -11.75 15.36 -5.04
C SER A 373 -10.69 15.93 -5.99
N PHE A 374 -10.64 15.47 -7.24
CA PHE A 374 -9.76 16.00 -8.28
C PHE A 374 -10.07 17.47 -8.60
N GLY A 375 -11.34 17.86 -8.66
CA GLY A 375 -11.71 19.28 -8.79
C GLY A 375 -11.17 20.14 -7.64
N ILE A 376 -11.23 19.63 -6.40
CA ILE A 376 -10.65 20.31 -5.23
C ILE A 376 -9.13 20.38 -5.33
N LEU A 377 -8.47 19.29 -5.76
CA LEU A 377 -7.03 19.25 -6.02
C LEU A 377 -6.59 20.26 -7.09
N LEU A 378 -7.32 20.37 -8.20
CA LEU A 378 -7.05 21.39 -9.21
C LEU A 378 -7.11 22.79 -8.58
N TRP A 379 -8.11 23.06 -7.73
CA TRP A 379 -8.17 24.32 -7.00
C TRP A 379 -6.95 24.51 -6.09
N GLU A 380 -6.47 23.49 -5.40
CA GLU A 380 -5.23 23.55 -4.61
C GLU A 380 -4.01 23.87 -5.49
N ILE A 381 -3.87 23.22 -6.64
CA ILE A 381 -2.76 23.45 -7.60
C ILE A 381 -2.75 24.91 -8.07
N TYR A 382 -3.88 25.40 -8.58
CA TYR A 382 -3.98 26.76 -9.14
C TYR A 382 -4.07 27.86 -8.08
N SER A 383 -4.24 27.48 -6.80
CA SER A 383 -4.13 28.40 -5.67
C SER A 383 -2.80 28.29 -4.92
N PHE A 384 -1.84 27.53 -5.45
CA PHE A 384 -0.51 27.32 -4.88
C PHE A 384 -0.55 26.75 -3.45
N GLY A 385 -1.43 25.77 -3.23
CA GLY A 385 -1.56 25.04 -1.97
C GLY A 385 -2.35 25.76 -0.90
N ARG A 386 -3.23 26.72 -1.26
CA ARG A 386 -4.18 27.30 -0.29
C ARG A 386 -5.11 26.22 0.23
N VAL A 387 -5.57 26.39 1.46
CA VAL A 387 -6.55 25.48 2.06
C VAL A 387 -7.93 25.71 1.40
N PRO A 388 -8.62 24.66 0.92
CA PRO A 388 -9.95 24.77 0.33
C PRO A 388 -11.00 25.41 1.26
N TYR A 389 -12.02 26.01 0.65
CA TYR A 389 -13.11 26.76 1.30
C TYR A 389 -12.59 27.85 2.25
N PRO A 390 -11.81 28.81 1.73
CA PRO A 390 -11.25 29.86 2.56
C PRO A 390 -12.36 30.63 3.30
N ARG A 391 -12.14 30.90 4.59
CA ARG A 391 -13.07 31.65 5.47
C ARG A 391 -14.44 30.98 5.70
N ILE A 392 -14.60 29.71 5.34
CA ILE A 392 -15.80 28.92 5.66
C ILE A 392 -15.46 27.93 6.78
N PRO A 393 -16.11 27.98 7.95
CA PRO A 393 -15.96 26.97 9.00
C PRO A 393 -16.31 25.57 8.49
N LEU A 394 -15.61 24.54 8.97
CA LEU A 394 -15.77 23.17 8.48
C LEU A 394 -17.23 22.67 8.55
N LYS A 395 -17.94 23.00 9.63
CA LYS A 395 -19.36 22.67 9.84
C LYS A 395 -20.30 23.25 8.79
N ASP A 396 -19.89 24.33 8.13
CA ASP A 396 -20.71 25.07 7.16
C ASP A 396 -20.38 24.70 5.71
N VAL A 397 -19.30 23.94 5.46
CA VAL A 397 -18.87 23.57 4.09
C VAL A 397 -19.94 22.73 3.41
N VAL A 398 -20.34 21.62 4.04
CA VAL A 398 -21.30 20.65 3.46
C VAL A 398 -22.68 21.30 3.19
N PRO A 399 -23.32 22.00 4.16
CA PRO A 399 -24.59 22.67 3.91
C PRO A 399 -24.56 23.74 2.81
N ARG A 400 -23.42 24.41 2.59
CA ARG A 400 -23.29 25.41 1.51
C ARG A 400 -23.13 24.76 0.15
N VAL A 401 -22.27 23.75 0.06
CA VAL A 401 -22.03 23.00 -1.18
C VAL A 401 -23.33 22.41 -1.73
N GLU A 402 -24.16 21.86 -0.85
CA GLU A 402 -25.46 21.26 -1.21
C GLU A 402 -26.49 22.28 -1.68
N LYS A 403 -26.32 23.55 -1.30
CA LYS A 403 -27.11 24.69 -1.81
C LYS A 403 -26.53 25.27 -3.10
N GLY A 404 -25.55 24.59 -3.71
CA GLY A 404 -24.95 24.98 -5.00
C GLY A 404 -23.72 25.89 -4.87
N TYR A 405 -23.20 26.11 -3.66
CA TYR A 405 -21.96 26.88 -3.51
C TYR A 405 -20.78 26.15 -4.18
N LYS A 406 -19.98 26.90 -4.94
CA LYS A 406 -18.68 26.51 -5.49
C LYS A 406 -17.64 27.55 -5.08
N MET A 407 -16.40 27.14 -4.85
CA MET A 407 -15.32 28.09 -4.56
C MET A 407 -15.06 28.98 -5.77
N ASP A 408 -14.68 30.23 -5.53
CA ASP A 408 -14.26 31.15 -6.60
C ASP A 408 -13.00 30.65 -7.31
N ALA A 409 -12.82 31.08 -8.56
CA ALA A 409 -11.60 30.82 -9.33
C ALA A 409 -10.38 31.41 -8.59
N PRO A 410 -9.27 30.65 -8.44
CA PRO A 410 -8.03 31.20 -7.90
C PRO A 410 -7.50 32.37 -8.73
N ASP A 411 -6.80 33.31 -8.09
CA ASP A 411 -6.20 34.44 -8.78
C ASP A 411 -5.21 33.97 -9.86
N GLY A 412 -5.43 34.40 -11.12
CA GLY A 412 -4.60 33.99 -12.26
C GLY A 412 -4.92 32.59 -12.80
N CYS A 413 -5.96 31.91 -12.32
CA CYS A 413 -6.41 30.65 -12.89
C CYS A 413 -7.03 30.88 -14.28
N PRO A 414 -6.58 30.16 -15.33
CA PRO A 414 -7.23 30.22 -16.64
C PRO A 414 -8.70 29.81 -16.55
N ALA A 415 -9.59 30.56 -17.22
CA ALA A 415 -11.03 30.31 -17.17
C ALA A 415 -11.39 28.88 -17.63
N VAL A 416 -10.71 28.39 -18.67
CA VAL A 416 -10.90 27.04 -19.20
C VAL A 416 -10.60 25.93 -18.18
N VAL A 417 -9.62 26.15 -17.30
CA VAL A 417 -9.28 25.20 -16.21
C VAL A 417 -10.33 25.28 -15.11
N TYR A 418 -10.81 26.49 -14.79
CA TYR A 418 -11.88 26.64 -13.80
C TYR A 418 -13.21 26.01 -14.27
N GLU A 419 -13.50 26.00 -15.57
CA GLU A 419 -14.63 25.23 -16.12
C GLU A 419 -14.48 23.72 -15.85
N VAL A 420 -13.26 23.17 -15.94
CA VAL A 420 -12.99 21.77 -15.58
C VAL A 420 -13.31 21.54 -14.10
N MET A 421 -12.85 22.41 -13.20
CA MET A 421 -13.17 22.32 -11.75
C MET A 421 -14.69 22.32 -11.51
N LYS A 422 -15.43 23.24 -12.16
CA LYS A 422 -16.87 23.35 -12.00
C LYS A 422 -17.63 22.12 -12.49
N LYS A 423 -17.16 21.43 -13.54
CA LYS A 423 -17.71 20.16 -14.02
C LYS A 423 -17.50 19.05 -13.00
N CYS A 424 -16.31 18.98 -12.38
CA CYS A 424 -16.03 18.04 -11.29
C CYS A 424 -16.97 18.25 -10.09
N TRP A 425 -17.31 19.50 -9.76
CA TRP A 425 -18.22 19.86 -8.66
C TRP A 425 -19.70 19.88 -9.05
N THR A 426 -20.11 19.05 -10.01
CA THR A 426 -21.53 18.84 -10.29
C THR A 426 -22.13 17.99 -9.18
N LEU A 427 -23.26 18.43 -8.59
CA LEU A 427 -23.84 17.73 -7.44
C LEU A 427 -24.24 16.29 -7.77
N ASP A 428 -24.93 16.10 -8.90
CA ASP A 428 -25.23 14.77 -9.42
C ASP A 428 -23.94 14.07 -9.89
N PRO A 429 -23.52 12.96 -9.24
CA PRO A 429 -22.33 12.22 -9.63
C PRO A 429 -22.38 11.67 -11.06
N GLY A 430 -23.57 11.34 -11.57
CA GLY A 430 -23.76 10.80 -12.92
C GLY A 430 -23.43 11.80 -14.03
N HIS A 431 -23.50 13.10 -13.72
CA HIS A 431 -23.17 14.18 -14.64
C HIS A 431 -21.71 14.64 -14.55
N ARG A 432 -20.92 14.10 -13.62
CA ARG A 432 -19.48 14.39 -13.55
C ARG A 432 -18.74 13.65 -14.66
N PRO A 433 -17.70 14.23 -15.27
CA PRO A 433 -16.91 13.57 -16.31
C PRO A 433 -16.18 12.32 -15.77
N SER A 434 -15.74 11.42 -16.65
CA SER A 434 -14.74 10.40 -16.30
C SER A 434 -13.33 11.01 -16.26
N PHE A 435 -12.36 10.30 -15.66
CA PHE A 435 -10.96 10.76 -15.70
C PHE A 435 -10.39 10.75 -17.12
N HIS A 436 -10.82 9.81 -17.96
CA HIS A 436 -10.51 9.82 -19.38
C HIS A 436 -10.92 11.14 -20.07
N GLN A 437 -12.18 11.57 -19.88
CA GLN A 437 -12.68 12.83 -20.43
C GLN A 437 -11.97 14.06 -19.86
N LEU A 438 -11.58 14.01 -18.58
CA LEU A 438 -10.80 15.07 -17.95
C LEU A 438 -9.39 15.15 -18.55
N ARG A 439 -8.71 14.02 -18.76
CA ARG A 439 -7.40 13.97 -19.41
C ARG A 439 -7.47 14.57 -20.81
N GLU A 440 -8.43 14.15 -21.64
CA GLU A 440 -8.60 14.72 -22.99
C GLU A 440 -8.80 16.24 -22.96
N GLN A 441 -9.60 16.76 -22.01
CA GLN A 441 -9.79 18.20 -21.85
C GLN A 441 -8.49 18.92 -21.44
N LEU A 442 -7.72 18.37 -20.50
CA LEU A 442 -6.45 18.98 -20.05
C LEU A 442 -5.38 18.92 -21.15
N VAL A 443 -5.30 17.82 -21.91
CA VAL A 443 -4.41 17.71 -23.08
C VAL A 443 -4.80 18.74 -24.13
N HIS A 444 -6.09 18.88 -24.43
CA HIS A 444 -6.57 19.89 -25.36
C HIS A 444 -6.21 21.32 -24.93
N ILE A 445 -6.40 21.65 -23.65
CA ILE A 445 -5.98 22.94 -23.07
C ILE A 445 -4.47 23.15 -23.28
N LYS A 446 -3.67 22.10 -23.09
CA LYS A 446 -2.21 22.16 -23.28
C LYS A 446 -1.82 22.39 -24.74
N GLU A 447 -2.33 21.58 -25.66
CA GLU A 447 -2.01 21.64 -27.09
C GLU A 447 -2.45 22.94 -27.76
N LYS A 448 -3.53 23.55 -27.25
CA LYS A 448 -4.04 24.84 -27.73
C LYS A 448 -3.53 26.03 -26.93
N GLU A 449 -2.64 25.79 -25.96
CA GLU A 449 -2.06 26.81 -25.09
C GLU A 449 -3.10 27.71 -24.40
N LEU A 450 -4.31 27.18 -24.13
CA LEU A 450 -5.43 27.95 -23.54
C LEU A 450 -5.21 28.32 -22.05
N TYR A 451 -4.06 27.95 -21.51
CA TYR A 451 -3.65 28.19 -20.14
C TYR A 451 -2.67 29.39 -20.01
N LEU A 452 -2.20 29.93 -21.13
CA LEU A 452 -1.29 31.07 -21.19
C LEU A 452 -2.02 32.42 -21.01
#